data_AF-Q14PY9-F1
#
_entry.id   AF-Q14PY9-F1
#
_cell.length_a   1.000
_cell.length_b   1.000
_cell.length_c   1.000
_cell.angle_alpha   90.00
_cell.angle_beta   90.00
_cell.angle_gamma   90.00
#
_symmetry.space_group_name_H-M   'P 1'
#
loop_
_entity.id
_entity.type
_entity.pdbx_description
1 polymer ?
#
loop_
_entity_poly.entity_id
_entity_poly.type
_entity_poly.pdbx_seq_one_letter_code
_entity_poly.pdbx_strand_id
1 'polypeptide(L)'
;MIWQQQKIYLGLLIFVIIISALCHYYLQQPSFQENNIVYGRIQKHGNGYYYLSVGWKKYFLKTTINFNLHDQICLQGYYSNIKSASSVYELNMQSFLNANNIFYQFNITKVIAVKPGNTVLAKITKFFNSYDYLTKDTLALFLFGQKAKATLVLYDYFIQLGVIY
;
A
#
# COMPACT_ATOMS: atom_id res chain seq x y z
N MET A 1 26.35 -41.73 -18.45
CA MET A 1 26.59 -40.26 -18.61
C MET A 1 25.43 -39.54 -19.29
N ILE A 2 24.95 -39.98 -20.47
CA ILE A 2 23.91 -39.29 -21.27
C ILE A 2 22.59 -39.04 -20.48
N TRP A 3 22.18 -39.99 -19.64
CA TRP A 3 20.94 -39.90 -18.87
C TRP A 3 20.96 -38.85 -17.74
N GLN A 4 22.14 -38.59 -17.15
CA GLN A 4 22.31 -37.51 -16.17
C GLN A 4 22.34 -36.15 -16.87
N GLN A 5 22.97 -36.05 -18.04
CA GLN A 5 22.96 -34.81 -18.83
C GLN A 5 21.54 -34.42 -19.25
N GLN A 6 20.72 -35.37 -19.71
CA GLN A 6 19.31 -35.08 -20.07
C GLN A 6 18.48 -34.53 -18.90
N LYS A 7 18.68 -35.04 -17.68
CA LYS A 7 18.02 -34.51 -16.48
C LYS A 7 18.46 -33.09 -16.13
N ILE A 8 19.75 -32.79 -16.28
CA ILE A 8 20.29 -31.44 -16.06
C ILE A 8 19.69 -30.46 -17.07
N TYR A 9 19.62 -30.82 -18.35
CA TYR A 9 19.00 -29.98 -19.39
C TYR A 9 17.50 -29.75 -19.14
N LEU A 10 16.77 -30.77 -18.69
CA LEU A 10 15.35 -30.63 -18.36
C LEU A 10 15.13 -29.68 -17.17
N GLY A 11 15.96 -29.79 -16.12
CA GLY A 11 15.91 -28.89 -14.97
C GLY A 11 16.23 -27.44 -15.34
N LEU A 12 17.23 -27.24 -16.20
CA LEU A 12 17.61 -25.91 -16.71
C LEU A 12 16.49 -25.30 -17.56
N LEU A 13 15.83 -26.10 -18.38
CA LEU A 13 14.70 -25.67 -19.21
C LEU A 13 13.49 -25.26 -18.35
N ILE A 14 13.14 -26.06 -17.33
CA ILE A 14 12.08 -25.72 -16.38
C ILE A 14 12.40 -24.41 -15.65
N PHE A 15 13.65 -24.23 -15.22
CA PHE A 15 14.10 -23.01 -14.55
C PHE A 15 13.96 -21.77 -15.44
N VAL A 16 14.35 -21.86 -16.72
CA VAL A 16 14.20 -20.77 -17.69
C VAL A 16 12.72 -20.42 -17.92
N ILE A 17 11.83 -21.42 -17.98
CA ILE A 17 10.38 -21.19 -18.12
C ILE A 17 9.83 -20.45 -16.88
N ILE A 18 10.21 -20.89 -15.67
CA ILE A 18 9.76 -20.25 -14.43
C ILE A 18 10.25 -18.80 -14.37
N ILE A 19 11.52 -18.54 -14.69
CA ILE A 19 12.06 -17.17 -14.73
C ILE A 19 11.32 -16.33 -15.77
N SER A 20 11.08 -16.88 -16.97
CA SER A 20 10.39 -16.15 -18.03
C SER A 20 8.95 -15.81 -17.64
N ALA A 21 8.25 -16.73 -16.99
CA ALA A 21 6.90 -16.51 -16.48
C ALA A 21 6.88 -15.45 -15.36
N LEU A 22 7.85 -15.50 -14.42
CA LEU A 22 8.01 -14.48 -13.39
C LEU A 22 8.30 -13.11 -14.01
N CYS A 23 9.26 -13.03 -14.93
CA CYS A 23 9.57 -11.79 -15.66
C CYS A 23 8.35 -11.24 -16.38
N HIS A 24 7.58 -12.07 -17.10
CA HIS A 24 6.37 -11.62 -17.79
C HIS A 24 5.32 -11.06 -16.82
N TYR A 25 5.12 -11.71 -15.68
CA TYR A 25 4.20 -11.24 -14.64
C TYR A 25 4.64 -9.91 -14.01
N TYR A 26 5.94 -9.75 -13.74
CA TYR A 26 6.49 -8.52 -13.17
C TYR A 26 6.54 -7.37 -14.19
N LEU A 27 6.80 -7.67 -15.46
CA LEU A 27 6.91 -6.70 -16.55
C LEU A 27 5.56 -6.31 -17.17
N GLN A 28 4.47 -7.01 -16.85
CA GLN A 28 3.14 -6.64 -17.32
C GLN A 28 2.80 -5.21 -16.87
N GLN A 29 2.90 -4.28 -17.82
CA GLN A 29 2.53 -2.88 -17.63
C GLN A 29 1.00 -2.77 -17.69
N PRO A 30 0.40 -1.97 -16.81
CA PRO A 30 -1.04 -1.71 -16.90
C PRO A 30 -1.38 -0.96 -18.20
N SER A 31 -2.53 -1.26 -18.79
CA SER A 31 -3.03 -0.54 -19.96
C SER A 31 -3.28 0.94 -19.62
N PHE A 32 -2.61 1.84 -20.33
CA PHE A 32 -2.68 3.29 -20.09
C PHE A 32 -3.96 3.95 -20.63
N GLN A 33 -4.68 3.29 -21.54
CA GLN A 33 -5.84 3.88 -22.22
C GLN A 33 -7.18 3.32 -21.76
N GLU A 34 -7.19 2.23 -21.00
CA GLU A 34 -8.43 1.60 -20.56
C GLU A 34 -8.92 2.16 -19.23
N ASN A 35 -10.23 2.43 -19.18
CA ASN A 35 -10.91 2.82 -17.95
C ASN A 35 -11.18 1.56 -17.12
N ASN A 36 -10.19 1.21 -16.31
CA ASN A 36 -10.13 0.01 -15.50
C ASN A 36 -10.90 0.18 -14.19
N ILE A 37 -11.52 -0.92 -13.73
CA ILE A 37 -12.05 -1.04 -12.38
C ILE A 37 -10.98 -1.70 -11.52
N VAL A 38 -10.61 -1.04 -10.43
CA VAL A 38 -9.49 -1.40 -9.58
C VAL A 38 -9.95 -1.54 -8.14
N TYR A 39 -9.60 -2.67 -7.54
CA TYR A 39 -9.82 -2.96 -6.13
C TYR A 39 -8.50 -2.83 -5.39
N GLY A 40 -8.46 -1.97 -4.38
CA GLY A 40 -7.22 -1.71 -3.68
C GLY A 40 -7.43 -1.19 -2.27
N ARG A 41 -6.32 -0.79 -1.66
CA ARG A 41 -6.27 -0.24 -0.31
C ARG A 41 -5.40 1.01 -0.27
N ILE A 42 -5.85 2.02 0.46
CA ILE A 42 -5.07 3.22 0.74
C ILE A 42 -4.00 2.90 1.79
N GLN A 43 -2.72 3.19 1.50
CA GLN A 43 -1.60 2.84 2.40
C GLN A 43 -0.87 4.03 3.00
N LYS A 44 -0.76 5.14 2.27
CA LYS A 44 -0.13 6.37 2.74
C LYS A 44 -0.96 7.55 2.26
N HIS A 45 -0.99 8.63 3.03
CA HIS A 45 -1.59 9.89 2.65
C HIS A 45 -0.56 11.00 2.83
N GLY A 46 -0.60 11.97 1.94
CA GLY A 46 0.00 13.29 2.09
C GLY A 46 -1.03 14.32 1.65
N ASN A 47 -0.68 15.61 1.71
CA ASN A 47 -1.65 16.65 1.41
C ASN A 47 -2.01 16.62 -0.09
N GLY A 48 -3.25 16.22 -0.41
CA GLY A 48 -3.75 16.10 -1.79
C GLY A 48 -3.29 14.85 -2.57
N TYR A 49 -2.69 13.85 -1.90
CA TYR A 49 -2.32 12.58 -2.56
C TYR A 49 -2.33 11.36 -1.62
N TYR A 50 -2.45 10.18 -2.22
CA TYR A 50 -2.44 8.90 -1.55
C TYR A 50 -1.57 7.89 -2.30
N TYR A 51 -1.18 6.81 -1.60
CA TYR A 51 -0.65 5.60 -2.23
C TYR A 51 -1.72 4.52 -2.25
N LEU A 52 -2.07 4.08 -3.45
CA LEU A 52 -3.02 3.01 -3.71
C LEU A 52 -2.27 1.70 -3.91
N SER A 53 -2.54 0.71 -3.06
CA SER A 53 -2.03 -0.66 -3.22
C SER A 53 -3.09 -1.53 -3.88
N VAL A 54 -2.73 -2.16 -5.00
CA VAL A 54 -3.58 -3.09 -5.77
C VAL A 54 -2.79 -4.38 -5.92
N GLY A 55 -3.18 -5.40 -5.17
CA GLY A 55 -2.33 -6.57 -4.95
C GLY A 55 -0.95 -6.14 -4.43
N TRP A 56 0.10 -6.54 -5.15
CA TRP A 56 1.49 -6.25 -4.79
C TRP A 56 2.02 -4.93 -5.37
N LYS A 57 1.29 -4.31 -6.30
CA LYS A 57 1.71 -3.06 -6.96
C LYS A 57 1.21 -1.85 -6.17
N LYS A 58 1.99 -0.77 -6.23
CA LYS A 58 1.65 0.53 -5.63
C LYS A 58 1.54 1.58 -6.72
N TYR A 59 0.53 2.42 -6.60
CA TYR A 59 0.23 3.49 -7.54
C TYR A 59 0.11 4.81 -6.79
N PHE A 60 0.58 5.87 -7.44
CA PHE A 60 0.35 7.22 -6.97
C PHE A 60 -1.10 7.64 -7.26
N LEU A 61 -1.78 8.22 -6.29
CA LEU A 61 -3.18 8.62 -6.41
C LEU A 61 -3.30 10.10 -6.01
N LYS A 62 -3.27 11.00 -6.99
CA LYS A 62 -3.50 12.43 -6.78
C LYS A 62 -4.99 12.73 -6.89
N THR A 63 -5.60 13.23 -5.82
CA THR A 63 -7.06 13.45 -5.76
C THR A 63 -7.42 14.47 -4.69
N THR A 64 -8.54 15.16 -4.88
CA THR A 64 -9.17 16.02 -3.87
C THR A 64 -10.14 15.25 -2.96
N ILE A 65 -10.43 13.99 -3.30
CA ILE A 65 -11.32 13.12 -2.52
C ILE A 65 -10.56 12.66 -1.27
N ASN A 66 -11.16 12.88 -0.10
CA ASN A 66 -10.57 12.46 1.16
C ASN A 66 -10.85 10.96 1.41
N PHE A 67 -9.77 10.19 1.46
CA PHE A 67 -9.77 8.80 1.93
C PHE A 67 -9.07 8.68 3.27
N ASN A 68 -9.45 7.70 4.08
CA ASN A 68 -8.69 7.34 5.28
C ASN A 68 -7.63 6.30 4.97
N LEU A 69 -6.58 6.27 5.79
CA LEU A 69 -5.58 5.21 5.74
C LEU A 69 -6.25 3.85 5.97
N HIS A 70 -5.84 2.87 5.16
CA HIS A 70 -6.32 1.50 5.13
C HIS A 70 -7.74 1.28 4.59
N ASP A 71 -8.40 2.32 4.10
CA ASP A 71 -9.68 2.16 3.40
C ASP A 71 -9.53 1.20 2.22
N GLN A 72 -10.47 0.26 2.11
CA GLN A 72 -10.62 -0.62 0.96
C GLN A 72 -11.48 0.10 -0.06
N ILE A 73 -10.97 0.27 -1.27
CA ILE A 73 -11.62 1.07 -2.29
C ILE A 73 -11.83 0.28 -3.56
N CYS A 74 -12.94 0.57 -4.23
CA CYS A 74 -13.19 0.21 -5.61
C CYS A 74 -13.26 1.51 -6.41
N LEU A 75 -12.28 1.71 -7.30
CA LEU A 75 -12.16 2.90 -8.13
C LEU A 75 -12.26 2.53 -9.60
N GLN A 76 -12.80 3.44 -10.40
CA GLN A 76 -12.72 3.38 -11.85
C GLN A 76 -11.79 4.48 -12.33
N GLY A 77 -10.92 4.18 -13.28
CA GLY A 77 -9.90 5.11 -13.74
C GLY A 77 -8.92 4.50 -14.73
N TYR A 78 -7.92 5.28 -15.13
CA TYR A 78 -6.88 4.85 -16.06
C TYR A 78 -5.50 5.11 -15.50
N TYR A 79 -4.52 4.35 -15.97
CA TYR A 79 -3.13 4.49 -15.57
C TYR A 79 -2.43 5.53 -16.43
N SER A 80 -1.46 6.22 -15.85
CA SER A 80 -0.59 7.15 -16.59
C SER A 80 0.81 7.13 -16.00
N ASN A 81 1.81 7.46 -16.82
CA ASN A 81 3.14 7.75 -16.32
C ASN A 81 3.10 8.98 -15.43
N ILE A 82 3.83 8.92 -14.32
CA ILE A 82 4.01 10.08 -13.45
C ILE A 82 4.86 11.08 -14.23
N LYS A 83 4.25 12.21 -14.60
CA LYS A 83 4.96 13.28 -15.30
C LYS A 83 5.91 13.93 -14.31
N SER A 84 7.22 13.90 -14.59
CA SER A 84 8.19 14.71 -13.85
C SER A 84 7.88 16.18 -14.14
N ALA A 85 7.49 16.92 -13.11
CA ALA A 85 7.32 18.35 -13.22
C ALA A 85 8.67 19.06 -13.05
N SER A 86 8.80 20.22 -13.68
CA SER A 86 10.06 20.97 -13.87
C SER A 86 10.59 21.66 -12.60
N SER A 87 9.93 21.50 -11.45
CA SER A 87 10.36 22.11 -10.20
C SER A 87 11.30 21.20 -9.38
N VAL A 88 12.29 21.79 -8.70
CA VAL A 88 13.26 21.09 -7.86
C VAL A 88 12.60 20.30 -6.72
N TYR A 89 11.45 20.79 -6.22
CA TYR A 89 10.66 20.12 -5.19
C TYR A 89 9.96 18.85 -5.71
N GLU A 90 9.53 18.84 -6.98
CA GLU A 90 8.86 17.70 -7.62
C GLU A 90 9.83 16.67 -8.21
N LEU A 91 11.05 17.08 -8.59
CA LEU A 91 12.16 16.16 -8.91
C LEU A 91 12.49 15.23 -7.75
N ASN A 92 12.45 15.76 -6.52
CA ASN A 92 12.62 14.95 -5.31
C ASN A 92 11.46 13.97 -5.11
N MET A 93 10.25 14.36 -5.54
CA MET A 93 9.07 13.49 -5.46
C MET A 93 9.16 12.30 -6.43
N GLN A 94 9.64 12.49 -7.66
CA GLN A 94 9.81 11.37 -8.59
C GLN A 94 10.85 10.36 -8.07
N SER A 95 12.01 10.84 -7.60
CA SER A 95 13.04 9.99 -7.00
C SER A 95 12.53 9.26 -5.76
N PHE A 96 11.75 9.94 -4.92
CA PHE A 96 11.10 9.34 -3.75
C PHE A 96 10.10 8.25 -4.14
N LEU A 97 9.25 8.49 -5.15
CA LEU A 97 8.27 7.51 -5.62
C LEU A 97 8.95 6.29 -6.24
N ASN A 98 10.00 6.50 -7.05
CA ASN A 98 10.80 5.42 -7.62
C ASN A 98 11.47 4.57 -6.53
N ALA A 99 12.05 5.20 -5.50
CA ALA A 99 12.64 4.48 -4.36
C ALA A 99 11.60 3.64 -3.58
N ASN A 100 10.31 3.99 -3.69
CA ASN A 100 9.19 3.25 -3.10
C ASN A 100 8.51 2.27 -4.08
N ASN A 101 9.11 2.02 -5.26
CA ASN A 101 8.58 1.19 -6.34
C ASN A 101 7.22 1.68 -6.88
N ILE A 102 7.02 3.00 -6.94
CA ILE A 102 5.82 3.64 -7.48
C ILE A 102 6.19 4.35 -8.78
N PHE A 103 5.81 3.74 -9.91
CA PHE A 103 6.16 4.23 -11.25
C PHE A 103 4.99 4.85 -12.01
N TYR A 104 3.76 4.55 -11.59
CA TYR A 104 2.54 4.92 -12.30
C TYR A 104 1.56 5.65 -11.39
N GLN A 105 0.82 6.59 -11.97
CA GLN A 105 -0.31 7.26 -11.35
C GLN A 105 -1.61 6.62 -11.82
N PHE A 106 -2.54 6.41 -10.90
CA PHE A 106 -3.91 6.03 -11.22
C PHE A 106 -4.79 7.29 -11.19
N ASN A 107 -5.41 7.61 -12.32
CA ASN A 107 -6.30 8.75 -12.46
C ASN A 107 -7.74 8.32 -12.26
N ILE A 108 -8.37 8.81 -11.20
CA ILE A 108 -9.75 8.46 -10.86
C ILE A 108 -10.71 9.14 -11.84
N THR A 109 -11.58 8.37 -12.47
CA THR A 109 -12.76 8.87 -13.20
C THR A 109 -14.01 8.78 -12.34
N LYS A 110 -14.13 7.72 -11.52
CA LYS A 110 -15.25 7.51 -10.61
C LYS A 110 -14.85 6.71 -9.37
N VAL A 111 -15.40 7.07 -8.21
CA VAL A 111 -15.35 6.24 -6.99
C VAL A 111 -16.58 5.32 -7.00
N ILE A 112 -16.37 4.01 -7.00
CA ILE A 112 -17.47 3.02 -7.01
C ILE A 112 -17.87 2.68 -5.57
N ALA A 113 -16.89 2.37 -4.72
CA ALA A 113 -17.16 2.04 -3.32
C ALA A 113 -15.95 2.36 -2.44
N VAL A 114 -16.23 2.73 -1.19
CA VAL A 114 -15.23 2.90 -0.12
C VAL A 114 -15.74 2.14 1.10
N LYS A 115 -14.96 1.17 1.56
CA LYS A 115 -15.20 0.45 2.81
C LYS A 115 -14.11 0.85 3.81
N PRO A 116 -14.47 1.31 5.02
CA PRO A 116 -13.49 1.76 5.99
C PRO A 116 -12.53 0.64 6.40
N GLY A 117 -11.24 0.97 6.51
CA GLY A 117 -10.21 0.05 6.94
C GLY A 117 -10.38 -0.34 8.41
N ASN A 118 -10.95 -1.51 8.71
CA ASN A 118 -11.16 -2.00 10.08
C ASN A 118 -10.03 -2.89 10.61
N THR A 119 -8.84 -2.88 9.98
CA THR A 119 -7.72 -3.72 10.42
C THR A 119 -7.13 -3.22 11.74
N VAL A 120 -6.50 -4.12 12.51
CA VAL A 120 -5.74 -3.79 13.73
C VAL A 120 -4.77 -2.63 13.46
N LEU A 121 -4.00 -2.76 12.38
CA LEU A 121 -3.05 -1.75 11.94
C LEU A 121 -3.74 -0.41 11.64
N ALA A 122 -4.93 -0.40 11.04
CA ALA A 122 -5.67 0.82 10.74
C ALA A 122 -6.13 1.53 12.02
N LYS A 123 -6.63 0.79 13.00
CA LYS A 123 -7.02 1.34 14.31
C LYS A 123 -5.82 1.92 15.06
N ILE A 124 -4.69 1.21 15.07
CA ILE A 124 -3.44 1.68 15.66
C ILE A 124 -2.95 2.95 14.93
N THR A 125 -2.92 2.93 13.60
CA THR A 125 -2.46 4.07 12.78
C THR A 125 -3.36 5.30 13.00
N LYS A 126 -4.68 5.11 13.02
CA LYS A 126 -5.65 6.19 13.26
C LYS A 126 -5.50 6.78 14.65
N PHE A 127 -5.28 5.92 15.66
CA PHE A 127 -5.00 6.36 17.02
C PHE A 127 -3.73 7.23 17.08
N PHE A 128 -2.62 6.78 16.51
CA PHE A 128 -1.39 7.59 16.50
C PHE A 128 -1.51 8.89 15.70
N ASN A 129 -2.19 8.87 14.55
CA ASN A 129 -2.38 10.08 13.74
C ASN A 129 -3.37 11.09 14.35
N SER A 130 -4.18 10.69 15.35
CA SER A 130 -5.06 11.61 16.07
C SER A 130 -4.37 12.40 17.18
N TYR A 131 -3.09 12.12 17.46
CA TYR A 131 -2.29 12.84 18.44
C TYR A 131 -1.07 13.47 17.77
N ASP A 132 -0.93 14.79 17.88
CA ASP A 132 0.25 15.52 17.37
C ASP A 132 1.56 15.11 18.09
N TYR A 133 1.45 14.54 19.30
CA TYR A 133 2.58 14.07 20.10
C TYR A 133 2.24 12.76 20.82
N LEU A 134 3.24 11.89 21.01
CA LEU A 134 3.20 10.76 21.94
C LEU A 134 2.98 11.29 23.37
N THR A 135 1.74 11.35 23.80
CA THR A 135 1.38 11.81 25.15
C THR A 135 1.84 10.80 26.20
N LYS A 136 2.04 11.27 27.44
CA LYS A 136 2.42 10.44 28.59
C LYS A 136 1.48 9.24 28.77
N ASP A 137 0.19 9.42 28.49
CA ASP A 137 -0.84 8.37 28.55
C ASP A 137 -0.66 7.29 27.47
N THR A 138 -0.18 7.68 26.29
CA THR A 138 0.14 6.74 25.21
C THR A 138 1.36 5.90 25.58
N LEU A 139 2.40 6.52 26.15
CA LEU A 139 3.56 5.80 26.68
C LEU A 139 3.18 4.89 27.86
N ALA A 140 2.29 5.33 28.75
CA ALA A 140 1.83 4.53 29.87
C ALA A 140 1.05 3.28 29.45
N LEU A 141 0.23 3.39 28.40
CA LEU A 141 -0.43 2.24 27.80
C LEU A 141 0.57 1.23 27.23
N PHE A 142 1.55 1.68 26.44
CA PHE A 142 2.48 0.80 25.74
C PHE A 142 3.54 0.18 26.65
N LEU A 143 4.06 0.94 27.62
CA LEU A 143 5.12 0.48 28.51
C LEU A 143 4.60 -0.31 29.71
N PHE A 144 3.40 0.02 30.19
CA PHE A 144 2.89 -0.50 31.47
C PHE A 144 1.49 -1.11 31.37
N GLY A 145 0.89 -1.17 30.17
CA GLY A 145 -0.47 -1.68 30.01
C GLY A 145 -1.52 -0.88 30.79
N GLN A 146 -1.26 0.39 31.10
CA GLN A 146 -2.18 1.17 31.94
C GLN A 146 -3.36 1.73 31.14
N LYS A 147 -4.57 1.46 31.63
CA LYS A 147 -5.81 2.02 31.10
C LYS A 147 -5.89 3.51 31.46
N ALA A 148 -5.83 4.37 30.44
CA ALA A 148 -6.04 5.81 30.59
C ALA A 148 -7.26 6.25 29.78
N LYS A 149 -7.87 7.38 30.17
CA LYS A 149 -9.13 7.88 29.55
C LYS A 149 -8.96 8.19 28.06
N ALA A 150 -7.78 8.67 27.67
CA ALA A 150 -7.40 8.97 26.28
C ALA A 150 -7.07 7.71 25.44
N THR A 151 -6.72 6.60 26.09
CA THR A 151 -6.28 5.35 25.46
C THR A 151 -7.31 4.22 25.53
N LEU A 152 -8.47 4.48 26.15
CA LEU A 152 -9.49 3.50 26.51
C LEU A 152 -9.89 2.59 25.33
N VAL A 153 -10.13 3.18 24.16
CA VAL A 153 -10.52 2.44 22.95
C VAL A 153 -9.40 1.52 22.45
N LEU A 154 -8.13 1.92 22.58
CA LEU A 154 -6.99 1.11 22.16
C LEU A 154 -6.68 0.02 23.20
N TYR A 155 -6.81 0.34 24.49
CA TYR A 155 -6.65 -0.59 25.60
C TYR A 155 -7.67 -1.74 25.54
N ASP A 156 -8.97 -1.41 25.45
CA ASP A 156 -10.04 -2.42 25.38
C ASP A 156 -9.87 -3.29 24.12
N TYR A 157 -9.33 -2.72 23.03
CA TYR A 157 -9.01 -3.46 21.81
C TYR A 157 -7.81 -4.40 21.97
N PHE A 158 -6.76 -4.00 22.71
CA PHE A 158 -5.62 -4.87 23.01
C PHE A 158 -5.97 -6.02 23.96
N ILE A 159 -6.88 -5.79 24.93
CA ILE A 159 -7.45 -6.87 25.75
C ILE A 159 -8.20 -7.88 24.89
N GLN A 160 -9.07 -7.41 23.98
CA GLN A 160 -9.82 -8.30 23.08
C GLN A 160 -8.92 -9.14 22.17
N LEU A 161 -7.74 -8.63 21.82
CA LEU A 161 -6.73 -9.34 21.04
C LEU A 161 -5.83 -10.25 21.89
N GLY A 162 -5.93 -10.21 23.21
CA GLY A 162 -5.07 -10.97 24.13
C GLY A 162 -3.62 -10.48 24.18
N VAL A 163 -3.36 -9.24 23.76
CA VAL A 163 -2.01 -8.64 23.77
C VAL A 163 -1.64 -8.14 25.18
N ILE A 164 -2.65 -7.71 25.93
CA ILE A 164 -2.53 -7.20 27.31
C ILE A 164 -3.62 -7.91 28.12
N TYR A 165 -3.29 -8.27 29.36
CA TYR A 165 -4.19 -8.93 30.31
C TYR A 165 -4.69 -7.93 31.36
#